data_AF-A0A2V0PL42-F1
#
_entry.id   AF-A0A2V0PL42-F1
#
_cell.length_a   1.000
_cell.length_b   1.000
_cell.length_c   1.000
_cell.angle_alpha   90.00
_cell.angle_beta   90.00
_cell.angle_gamma   90.00
#
_symmetry.space_group_name_H-M   'P 1'
#
loop_
_entity.id
_entity.type
_entity.pdbx_description
1 polymer ?
#
loop_
_entity_poly.entity_id
_entity_poly.type
_entity_poly.pdbx_seq_one_letter_code
_entity_poly.pdbx_strand_id
1 'polypeptide(L)'
;MLSWGASGTAPLPHQQRRRWRDARAAPGLPAAAAMHSAGGQPPRAAGAAQDTHVPMLQPPPDLVRASAPSELEALMPSSYPIARFRRRSIEARGIRVSYKPHHAGEVLGAPLSCSGDAPLPPRALSDSYLQVILPFASSPNLRDEYERFQMGRVRLGLVLEDIDSFAADVAARHLAGLEGFAVITAAMDRLTLVTHEQHLQQVRQGLLSGGGGGGGDGGSSGAEQDVGSAEAAALRPPLDAAGRQELQRAVVEAPAGSEASSGGPLLIDNDLRLAGCVAWVGRSSLEVVIELADRPPPADGSASPTNDADGRGWRRRGVAHFVMVVKSTRPGVPLRLYPLAPATPQEEELCRQAAARQEERRVRRATEVATEGAPPSVAGPDALLLQALVSRAAQQRAEEWRHHLSSGGGAAGAARAAVPMGATLLRAPIIMHHQDRNITDAIFGGHILRSAYEAAYATAALHAGAHPEPLSMSDITFKQPVTVGSIVEFEAKVVLTHGELMRVSVAAIKHEPAMGAGCAGGAPVPRPDQALTTTFSFLFAAPLGSDVAPVRPDTLADAADWLLAARQHADDGYPRPPLEWGSSGNIGSNGGPAAPRAVR
;
A
#
# COMPACT_ATOMS: atom_id res chain seq x y z
N MET A 1 -4.57 -39.53 -45.11
CA MET A 1 -6.04 -39.59 -45.25
C MET A 1 -6.63 -39.38 -43.86
N LEU A 2 -7.32 -38.30 -43.49
CA LEU A 2 -8.10 -37.31 -44.24
C LEU A 2 -8.03 -35.92 -43.58
N SER A 3 -8.14 -34.92 -44.45
CA SER A 3 -8.17 -33.45 -44.31
C SER A 3 -8.83 -32.84 -43.06
N TRP A 4 -8.21 -31.76 -42.56
CA TRP A 4 -8.90 -30.66 -41.87
C TRP A 4 -9.32 -29.60 -42.89
N GLY A 5 -10.61 -29.28 -42.94
CA GLY A 5 -11.17 -28.23 -43.77
C GLY A 5 -10.96 -26.86 -43.14
N ALA A 6 -10.39 -25.94 -43.92
CA ALA A 6 -10.26 -24.53 -43.59
C ALA A 6 -11.60 -23.81 -43.79
N SER A 7 -12.08 -23.11 -42.77
CA SER A 7 -13.04 -22.01 -42.93
C SER A 7 -12.31 -20.71 -42.63
N GLY A 8 -11.95 -19.99 -43.70
CA GLY A 8 -11.25 -18.71 -43.63
C GLY A 8 -12.12 -17.59 -43.08
N THR A 9 -11.58 -16.87 -42.11
CA THR A 9 -12.05 -15.52 -41.74
C THR A 9 -11.15 -14.50 -42.42
N ALA A 10 -11.75 -13.70 -43.29
CA ALA A 10 -11.11 -12.62 -44.04
C ALA A 10 -10.54 -11.51 -43.13
N PRO A 11 -9.48 -10.80 -43.54
CA PRO A 11 -8.90 -9.71 -42.77
C PRO A 11 -9.83 -8.48 -42.76
N LEU A 12 -9.96 -7.85 -41.59
CA LEU A 12 -10.73 -6.63 -41.37
C LEU A 12 -10.17 -5.46 -42.20
N PRO A 13 -11.02 -4.67 -42.88
CA PRO A 13 -10.58 -3.58 -43.74
C PRO A 13 -10.14 -2.33 -42.98
N HIS A 14 -9.25 -1.60 -43.64
CA HIS A 14 -8.38 -0.50 -43.23
C HIS A 14 -9.11 0.83 -42.88
N GLN A 15 -10.20 0.82 -42.11
CA GLN A 15 -11.01 2.01 -41.79
C GLN A 15 -11.26 2.33 -40.29
N GLN A 16 -10.45 1.79 -39.36
CA GLN A 16 -10.52 2.15 -37.93
C GLN A 16 -9.32 2.98 -37.41
N ARG A 17 -8.56 3.65 -38.29
CA ARG A 17 -7.46 4.56 -37.89
C ARG A 17 -7.75 6.06 -38.08
N ARG A 18 -8.99 6.46 -38.37
CA ARG A 18 -9.39 7.87 -38.55
C ARG A 18 -10.68 8.25 -37.80
N ARG A 19 -10.74 8.01 -36.49
CA ARG A 19 -11.83 8.53 -35.64
C ARG A 19 -11.39 9.30 -34.39
N TRP A 20 -10.09 9.60 -34.25
CA TRP A 20 -9.53 10.39 -33.14
C TRP A 20 -9.02 11.79 -33.56
N ARG A 21 -9.45 12.32 -34.72
CA ARG A 21 -9.06 13.67 -35.17
C ARG A 21 -10.21 14.66 -35.47
N ASP A 22 -11.48 14.21 -35.57
CA ASP A 22 -12.58 15.08 -36.02
C ASP A 22 -13.67 15.37 -34.96
N ALA A 23 -13.39 15.16 -33.67
CA ALA A 23 -14.28 15.59 -32.57
C ALA A 23 -14.03 17.05 -32.13
N ARG A 24 -13.68 17.94 -33.07
CA ARG A 24 -13.55 19.39 -32.87
C ARG A 24 -14.44 20.13 -33.88
N ALA A 25 -15.75 19.97 -33.79
CA ALA A 25 -16.68 20.91 -34.44
C ALA A 25 -18.10 20.81 -33.86
N ALA A 26 -18.61 21.98 -33.46
CA ALA A 26 -20.02 22.36 -33.22
C ALA A 26 -20.59 22.18 -31.78
N PRO A 27 -21.65 22.96 -31.39
CA PRO A 27 -21.49 24.34 -30.92
C PRO A 27 -22.23 24.65 -29.59
N GLY A 28 -21.79 25.72 -28.90
CA GLY A 28 -22.65 26.57 -28.07
C GLY A 28 -23.16 26.01 -26.73
N LEU A 29 -22.46 26.33 -25.64
CA LEU A 29 -23.06 26.46 -24.31
C LEU A 29 -22.81 27.89 -23.79
N PRO A 30 -23.77 28.49 -23.06
CA PRO A 30 -23.79 29.92 -22.79
C PRO A 30 -22.69 30.36 -21.82
N ALA A 31 -22.17 31.56 -22.06
CA ALA A 31 -21.15 32.21 -21.25
C ALA A 31 -21.59 32.35 -19.79
N ALA A 32 -20.92 31.63 -18.89
CA ALA A 32 -20.96 31.94 -17.46
C ALA A 32 -20.11 33.19 -17.23
N ALA A 33 -20.77 34.23 -16.72
CA ALA A 33 -20.22 35.54 -16.47
C ALA A 33 -18.98 35.50 -15.55
N ALA A 34 -17.97 36.26 -15.94
CA ALA A 34 -16.82 36.58 -15.12
C ALA A 34 -17.28 37.40 -13.90
N MET A 35 -17.04 36.89 -12.68
CA MET A 35 -16.94 37.72 -11.48
C MET A 35 -15.50 37.70 -11.00
N HIS A 36 -14.88 38.87 -11.04
CA HIS A 36 -13.56 39.14 -10.49
C HIS A 36 -13.59 39.12 -8.95
N SER A 37 -12.54 38.51 -8.40
CA SER A 37 -11.82 38.84 -7.17
C SER A 37 -12.62 39.13 -5.89
N ALA A 38 -12.57 38.17 -4.96
CA ALA A 38 -12.32 38.48 -3.55
C ALA A 38 -11.36 37.42 -2.99
N GLY A 39 -10.21 37.86 -2.46
CA GLY A 39 -9.14 37.02 -1.97
C GLY A 39 -9.52 36.25 -0.70
N GLY A 40 -10.07 35.05 -0.89
CA GLY A 40 -10.13 34.01 0.14
C GLY A 40 -9.04 32.99 -0.12
N GLN A 41 -8.11 32.83 0.82
CA GLN A 41 -7.25 31.65 0.88
C GLN A 41 -8.12 30.38 0.73
N PRO A 42 -7.75 29.42 -0.14
CA PRO A 42 -8.40 28.12 -0.09
C PRO A 42 -8.22 27.55 1.33
N PRO A 43 -9.26 26.94 1.93
CA PRO A 43 -9.12 26.36 3.26
C PRO A 43 -7.95 25.37 3.23
N ARG A 44 -7.01 25.56 4.17
CA ARG A 44 -5.95 24.57 4.44
C ARG A 44 -6.63 23.20 4.52
N ALA A 45 -6.26 22.29 3.62
CA ALA A 45 -6.54 20.88 3.79
C ALA A 45 -6.07 20.50 5.19
N ALA A 46 -7.01 20.15 6.07
CA ALA A 46 -6.69 19.64 7.39
C ALA A 46 -5.90 18.35 7.17
N GLY A 47 -4.59 18.43 7.38
CA GLY A 47 -3.68 17.31 7.18
C GLY A 47 -4.04 16.15 8.10
N ALA A 48 -4.16 14.97 7.49
CA ALA A 48 -3.68 13.68 7.99
C ALA A 48 -3.62 13.49 9.52
N ALA A 49 -4.79 13.46 10.17
CA ALA A 49 -4.92 13.02 11.56
C ALA A 49 -6.35 12.56 11.95
N GLN A 50 -7.14 11.98 11.02
CA GLN A 50 -8.55 11.66 11.30
C GLN A 50 -8.95 10.17 11.28
N ASP A 51 -8.07 9.24 10.91
CA ASP A 51 -8.43 7.81 10.92
C ASP A 51 -8.33 7.12 12.30
N THR A 52 -7.81 7.82 13.31
CA THR A 52 -7.66 7.30 14.69
C THR A 52 -8.96 7.26 15.49
N HIS A 53 -10.04 7.91 15.01
CA HIS A 53 -11.30 8.04 15.75
C HIS A 53 -12.45 7.17 15.22
N VAL A 54 -12.22 6.29 14.24
CA VAL A 54 -13.26 5.33 13.83
C VAL A 54 -13.45 4.30 14.96
N PRO A 55 -14.63 4.13 15.56
CA PRO A 55 -14.84 3.07 16.55
C PRO A 55 -14.60 1.69 15.94
N MET A 56 -14.23 0.69 16.75
CA MET A 56 -14.01 -0.68 16.27
C MET A 56 -15.20 -1.18 15.45
N LEU A 57 -14.94 -1.88 14.34
CA LEU A 57 -16.02 -2.52 13.58
C LEU A 57 -16.69 -3.58 14.46
N GLN A 58 -17.85 -3.22 15.01
CA GLN A 58 -18.59 -4.06 15.93
C GLN A 58 -19.23 -5.21 15.15
N PRO A 59 -19.09 -6.46 15.62
CA PRO A 59 -19.77 -7.58 15.02
C PRO A 59 -21.29 -7.42 15.18
N PRO A 60 -22.09 -7.70 14.13
CA PRO A 60 -23.53 -7.80 14.25
C PRO A 60 -23.96 -8.83 15.31
N PRO A 61 -25.08 -8.61 16.01
CA PRO A 61 -25.53 -9.52 17.08
C PRO A 61 -25.94 -10.91 16.60
N ASP A 62 -26.26 -11.05 15.31
CA ASP A 62 -26.73 -12.26 14.63
C ASP A 62 -25.63 -12.97 13.82
N LEU A 63 -24.37 -12.76 14.19
CA LEU A 63 -23.23 -13.36 13.52
C LEU A 63 -23.19 -14.89 13.69
N VAL A 64 -23.05 -15.62 12.59
CA VAL A 64 -22.90 -17.09 12.57
C VAL A 64 -21.48 -17.45 12.16
N ARG A 65 -20.94 -18.50 12.77
CA ARG A 65 -19.65 -19.08 12.39
C ARG A 65 -19.86 -20.15 11.31
N ALA A 66 -19.13 -20.05 10.21
CA ALA A 66 -19.09 -21.07 9.18
C ALA A 66 -18.46 -22.36 9.71
N SER A 67 -19.04 -23.49 9.37
CA SER A 67 -18.68 -24.80 9.94
C SER A 67 -18.28 -25.84 8.91
N ALA A 68 -18.70 -25.67 7.65
CA ALA A 68 -18.43 -26.62 6.56
C ALA A 68 -17.50 -26.05 5.46
N PRO A 69 -16.63 -26.88 4.84
CA PRO A 69 -15.78 -26.45 3.72
C PRO A 69 -16.54 -25.80 2.56
N SER A 70 -17.66 -26.41 2.16
CA SER A 70 -18.49 -25.91 1.05
C SER A 70 -19.14 -24.57 1.37
N GLU A 71 -19.46 -24.34 2.65
CA GLU A 71 -19.99 -23.07 3.14
C GLU A 71 -18.89 -22.00 3.08
N LEU A 72 -17.68 -22.31 3.51
CA LEU A 72 -16.52 -21.41 3.42
C LEU A 72 -16.18 -21.02 1.98
N GLU A 73 -16.22 -21.97 1.04
CA GLU A 73 -15.98 -21.71 -0.38
C GLU A 73 -17.04 -20.76 -0.98
N ALA A 74 -18.31 -20.93 -0.59
CA ALA A 74 -19.40 -20.04 -1.01
C ALA A 74 -19.30 -18.64 -0.37
N LEU A 75 -18.83 -18.55 0.88
CA LEU A 75 -18.68 -17.29 1.61
C LEU A 75 -17.46 -16.48 1.19
N MET A 76 -16.40 -17.15 0.73
CA MET A 76 -15.12 -16.56 0.36
C MET A 76 -14.68 -16.98 -1.05
N PRO A 77 -15.46 -16.69 -2.10
CA PRO A 77 -15.16 -17.15 -3.45
C PRO A 77 -13.82 -16.65 -4.00
N SER A 78 -13.28 -15.55 -3.45
CA SER A 78 -12.00 -14.96 -3.84
C SER A 78 -10.86 -15.43 -2.93
N SER A 79 -11.06 -15.42 -1.61
CA SER A 79 -10.01 -15.82 -0.66
C SER A 79 -9.82 -17.34 -0.57
N TYR A 80 -10.89 -18.14 -0.73
CA TYR A 80 -10.84 -19.60 -0.57
C TYR A 80 -9.91 -20.27 -1.60
N PRO A 81 -9.97 -19.96 -2.91
CA PRO A 81 -9.04 -20.50 -3.89
C PRO A 81 -7.58 -20.14 -3.58
N ILE A 82 -7.30 -18.87 -3.24
CA ILE A 82 -5.95 -18.39 -2.93
C ILE A 82 -5.37 -19.15 -1.74
N ALA A 83 -6.17 -19.29 -0.70
CA ALA A 83 -5.86 -20.08 0.48
C ALA A 83 -5.60 -21.57 0.16
N ARG A 84 -6.45 -22.18 -0.69
CA ARG A 84 -6.41 -23.61 -1.02
C ARG A 84 -5.23 -24.00 -1.91
N PHE A 85 -4.90 -23.19 -2.92
CA PHE A 85 -3.85 -23.51 -3.90
C PHE A 85 -2.42 -23.44 -3.31
N ARG A 86 -2.24 -22.88 -2.11
CA ARG A 86 -0.97 -22.84 -1.37
C ARG A 86 -0.64 -24.12 -0.61
N ARG A 87 -1.10 -25.26 -1.13
CA ARG A 87 -0.81 -26.64 -0.70
C ARG A 87 -1.38 -27.07 0.66
N ARG A 88 -2.32 -26.35 1.29
CA ARG A 88 -3.09 -26.81 2.46
C ARG A 88 -4.48 -26.17 2.50
N SER A 89 -5.49 -26.90 2.96
CA SER A 89 -6.88 -26.42 2.97
C SER A 89 -7.14 -25.46 4.15
N ILE A 90 -8.13 -24.56 4.02
CA ILE A 90 -8.49 -23.57 5.06
C ILE A 90 -8.79 -24.25 6.40
N GLU A 91 -9.42 -25.42 6.33
CA GLU A 91 -9.82 -26.24 7.48
C GLU A 91 -8.60 -26.74 8.26
N ALA A 92 -7.52 -27.12 7.56
CA ALA A 92 -6.28 -27.57 8.18
C ALA A 92 -5.53 -26.44 8.90
N ARG A 93 -5.87 -25.17 8.61
CA ARG A 93 -5.23 -23.99 9.21
C ARG A 93 -5.97 -23.45 10.43
N GLY A 94 -7.17 -23.97 10.71
CA GLY A 94 -8.01 -23.53 11.82
C GLY A 94 -8.60 -22.13 11.63
N ILE A 95 -8.55 -21.58 10.41
CA ILE A 95 -9.08 -20.25 10.11
C ILE A 95 -10.57 -20.23 10.43
N ARG A 96 -10.98 -19.24 11.24
CA ARG A 96 -12.38 -19.09 11.66
C ARG A 96 -13.03 -18.00 10.86
N VAL A 97 -14.17 -18.30 10.24
CA VAL A 97 -14.93 -17.34 9.44
C VAL A 97 -16.29 -17.15 10.07
N SER A 98 -16.66 -15.90 10.31
CA SER A 98 -17.95 -15.52 10.85
C SER A 98 -18.58 -14.46 9.98
N TYR A 99 -19.90 -14.53 9.81
CA TYR A 99 -20.62 -13.69 8.87
C TYR A 99 -22.07 -13.48 9.32
N LYS A 100 -22.71 -12.42 8.84
CA LYS A 100 -24.16 -12.25 9.02
C LYS A 100 -24.91 -13.08 7.96
N PRO A 101 -25.74 -14.06 8.33
CA PRO A 101 -26.54 -14.79 7.37
C PRO A 101 -27.51 -13.87 6.64
N HIS A 102 -27.75 -14.13 5.37
CA HIS A 102 -28.95 -13.58 4.73
C HIS A 102 -30.15 -14.29 5.36
N HIS A 103 -31.13 -13.55 5.87
CA HIS A 103 -32.35 -14.16 6.42
C HIS A 103 -32.97 -15.04 5.33
N ALA A 104 -32.95 -16.36 5.56
CA ALA A 104 -33.28 -17.41 4.60
C ALA A 104 -34.75 -17.43 4.11
N GLY A 105 -35.51 -16.35 4.34
CA GLY A 105 -36.92 -16.19 3.96
C GLY A 105 -37.22 -14.95 3.11
N GLU A 106 -36.31 -13.99 2.99
CA GLU A 106 -36.50 -12.79 2.16
C GLU A 106 -35.46 -12.79 1.02
N VAL A 107 -35.82 -13.51 -0.05
CA VAL A 107 -35.22 -13.47 -1.39
C VAL A 107 -33.81 -14.09 -1.55
N LEU A 108 -33.73 -15.42 -1.40
CA LEU A 108 -32.76 -16.27 -2.14
C LEU A 108 -33.46 -17.44 -2.86
N GLY A 109 -34.69 -17.20 -3.31
CA GLY A 109 -35.55 -18.17 -4.01
C GLY A 109 -35.59 -18.01 -5.54
N ALA A 110 -34.57 -17.38 -6.14
CA ALA A 110 -34.23 -17.39 -7.57
C ALA A 110 -33.03 -16.43 -7.77
N PRO A 111 -32.11 -16.68 -8.71
CA PRO A 111 -31.11 -15.68 -9.08
C PRO A 111 -31.84 -14.41 -9.54
N LEU A 112 -31.65 -13.32 -8.80
CA LEU A 112 -32.18 -12.01 -9.17
C LEU A 112 -31.46 -11.55 -10.44
N SER A 113 -32.12 -11.70 -11.58
CA SER A 113 -31.65 -11.16 -12.84
C SER A 113 -31.94 -9.66 -12.88
N CYS A 114 -30.97 -8.83 -13.29
CA CYS A 114 -31.14 -7.37 -13.49
C CYS A 114 -32.13 -6.99 -14.61
N SER A 115 -32.99 -7.91 -15.07
CA SER A 115 -33.95 -7.71 -16.16
C SER A 115 -35.16 -6.86 -15.79
N GLY A 116 -35.35 -6.53 -14.51
CA GLY A 116 -36.43 -5.66 -14.05
C GLY A 116 -35.99 -4.19 -13.86
N ASP A 117 -36.86 -3.24 -14.22
CA ASP A 117 -36.64 -1.81 -13.98
C ASP A 117 -36.86 -1.38 -12.52
N ALA A 118 -37.32 -2.29 -11.66
CA ALA A 118 -37.57 -2.01 -10.25
C ALA A 118 -36.25 -1.74 -9.48
N PRO A 119 -36.21 -0.72 -8.61
CA PRO A 119 -35.05 -0.49 -7.76
C PRO A 119 -34.83 -1.67 -6.81
N LEU A 120 -33.57 -2.08 -6.66
CA LEU A 120 -33.18 -3.11 -5.70
C LEU A 120 -33.45 -2.61 -4.27
N PRO A 121 -33.86 -3.50 -3.34
CA PRO A 121 -34.09 -3.12 -1.96
C PRO A 121 -32.79 -2.59 -1.31
N PRO A 122 -32.88 -1.62 -0.38
CA PRO A 122 -31.70 -1.18 0.34
C PRO A 122 -31.17 -2.28 1.27
N ARG A 123 -29.87 -2.23 1.56
CA ARG A 123 -29.18 -3.17 2.46
C ARG A 123 -28.39 -2.44 3.53
N ALA A 124 -28.34 -3.01 4.73
CA ALA A 124 -27.51 -2.50 5.81
C ALA A 124 -26.03 -2.85 5.58
N LEU A 125 -25.12 -2.11 6.20
CA LEU A 125 -23.68 -2.40 6.09
C LEU A 125 -23.39 -3.80 6.67
N SER A 126 -24.05 -4.13 7.79
CA SER A 126 -23.99 -5.45 8.42
C SER A 126 -24.34 -6.62 7.49
N ASP A 127 -25.11 -6.41 6.41
CA ASP A 127 -25.48 -7.47 5.46
C ASP A 127 -24.29 -7.94 4.60
N SER A 128 -23.26 -7.10 4.48
CA SER A 128 -22.00 -7.43 3.81
C SER A 128 -20.90 -7.83 4.80
N TYR A 129 -21.18 -7.80 6.11
CA TYR A 129 -20.19 -8.06 7.15
C TYR A 129 -19.57 -9.45 7.00
N LEU A 130 -18.25 -9.48 7.04
CA LEU A 130 -17.44 -10.69 7.07
C LEU A 130 -16.35 -10.51 8.12
N GLN A 131 -16.02 -11.59 8.82
CA GLN A 131 -14.93 -11.65 9.77
C GLN A 131 -14.11 -12.92 9.53
N VAL A 132 -12.80 -12.77 9.41
CA VAL A 132 -11.84 -13.87 9.31
C VAL A 132 -10.83 -13.73 10.45
N ILE A 133 -10.62 -14.82 11.18
CA ILE A 133 -9.61 -14.91 12.23
C ILE A 133 -8.56 -15.93 11.82
N LEU A 134 -7.31 -15.48 11.81
CA LEU A 134 -6.11 -16.29 11.65
C LEU A 134 -5.57 -16.61 13.04
N PRO A 135 -5.79 -17.84 13.55
CA PRO A 135 -5.49 -18.16 14.94
C PRO A 135 -4.02 -18.55 15.12
N PHE A 136 -3.11 -17.62 14.86
CA PHE A 136 -1.68 -17.87 14.89
C PHE A 136 -1.22 -18.48 16.23
N ALA A 137 -1.78 -18.05 17.37
CA ALA A 137 -1.41 -18.57 18.68
C ALA A 137 -1.63 -20.09 18.82
N SER A 138 -2.66 -20.63 18.16
CA SER A 138 -3.05 -22.05 18.26
C SER A 138 -2.72 -22.88 17.03
N SER A 139 -2.25 -22.27 15.94
CA SER A 139 -2.00 -22.94 14.65
C SER A 139 -0.54 -22.78 14.21
N PRO A 140 0.36 -23.73 14.58
CA PRO A 140 1.78 -23.69 14.21
C PRO A 140 2.00 -23.66 12.69
N ASN A 141 1.22 -24.45 11.94
CA ASN A 141 1.30 -24.48 10.48
C ASN A 141 0.99 -23.11 9.85
N LEU A 142 0.02 -22.39 10.42
CA LEU A 142 -0.34 -21.06 9.94
C LEU A 142 0.72 -20.02 10.36
N ARG A 143 1.31 -20.17 11.55
CA ARG A 143 2.47 -19.34 11.94
C ARG A 143 3.63 -19.50 10.98
N ASP A 144 4.03 -20.71 10.64
CA ASP A 144 5.15 -20.96 9.72
C ASP A 144 4.92 -20.32 8.34
N GLU A 145 3.67 -20.26 7.87
CA GLU A 145 3.30 -19.63 6.60
C GLU A 145 3.36 -18.09 6.67
N TYR A 146 2.91 -17.52 7.79
CA TYR A 146 2.80 -16.07 7.99
C TYR A 146 3.97 -15.45 8.75
N GLU A 147 4.93 -16.24 9.23
CA GLU A 147 6.10 -15.72 9.94
C GLU A 147 7.12 -15.13 8.97
N ARG A 148 7.64 -13.96 9.31
CA ARG A 148 8.73 -13.30 8.59
C ARG A 148 10.07 -13.76 9.17
N PHE A 149 10.77 -14.62 8.43
CA PHE A 149 12.16 -15.05 8.68
C PHE A 149 12.46 -15.53 10.12
N GLN A 150 11.48 -16.08 10.84
CA GLN A 150 11.60 -16.47 12.26
C GLN A 150 11.94 -15.31 13.22
N MET A 151 11.50 -14.09 12.88
CA MET A 151 11.70 -12.90 13.71
C MET A 151 10.51 -12.61 14.65
N GLY A 152 9.54 -13.52 14.77
CA GLY A 152 8.33 -13.27 15.55
C GLY A 152 7.39 -12.23 14.93
N ARG A 153 7.58 -11.85 13.66
CA ARG A 153 6.77 -10.83 12.96
C ARG A 153 5.92 -11.45 11.86
N VAL A 154 4.79 -10.82 11.58
CA VAL A 154 3.91 -11.23 10.47
C VAL A 154 4.50 -10.79 9.12
N ARG A 155 4.40 -11.66 8.11
CA ARG A 155 4.73 -11.39 6.70
C ARG A 155 3.66 -10.47 6.11
N LEU A 156 3.83 -9.16 6.28
CA LEU A 156 2.84 -8.17 5.86
C LEU A 156 2.45 -8.28 4.38
N GLY A 157 3.38 -8.57 3.47
CA GLY A 157 3.05 -8.76 2.05
C GLY A 157 2.00 -9.85 1.80
N LEU A 158 2.02 -10.93 2.57
CA LEU A 158 1.02 -11.98 2.50
C LEU A 158 -0.33 -11.51 3.06
N VAL A 159 -0.31 -10.79 4.18
CA VAL A 159 -1.53 -10.19 4.75
C VAL A 159 -2.16 -9.18 3.79
N LEU A 160 -1.37 -8.37 3.08
CA LEU A 160 -1.89 -7.42 2.08
C LEU A 160 -2.61 -8.11 0.92
N GLU A 161 -2.09 -9.25 0.47
CA GLU A 161 -2.76 -10.08 -0.54
C GLU A 161 -4.07 -10.67 -0.02
N ASP A 162 -4.09 -11.16 1.21
CA ASP A 162 -5.30 -11.69 1.83
C ASP A 162 -6.34 -10.60 2.07
N ILE A 163 -5.92 -9.39 2.46
CA ILE A 163 -6.81 -8.24 2.65
C ILE A 163 -7.49 -7.84 1.33
N ASP A 164 -6.77 -7.85 0.20
CA ASP A 164 -7.38 -7.60 -1.12
C ASP A 164 -8.43 -8.67 -1.46
N SER A 165 -8.14 -9.94 -1.16
CA SER A 165 -9.06 -11.06 -1.41
C SER A 165 -10.30 -10.97 -0.54
N PHE A 166 -10.09 -10.61 0.72
CA PHE A 166 -11.13 -10.38 1.69
C PHE A 166 -12.02 -9.19 1.29
N ALA A 167 -11.44 -8.11 0.74
CA ALA A 167 -12.21 -6.98 0.21
C ALA A 167 -13.16 -7.42 -0.91
N ALA A 168 -12.68 -8.28 -1.81
CA ALA A 168 -13.50 -8.86 -2.87
C ALA A 168 -14.63 -9.74 -2.34
N ASP A 169 -14.38 -10.54 -1.29
CA ASP A 169 -15.40 -11.37 -0.66
C ASP A 169 -16.47 -10.54 0.06
N VAL A 170 -16.08 -9.50 0.80
CA VAL A 170 -17.02 -8.54 1.41
C VAL A 170 -17.90 -7.87 0.36
N ALA A 171 -17.29 -7.40 -0.74
CA ALA A 171 -18.03 -6.79 -1.84
C ALA A 171 -18.97 -7.78 -2.54
N ALA A 172 -18.55 -9.03 -2.74
CA ALA A 172 -19.39 -10.08 -3.31
C ALA A 172 -20.62 -10.38 -2.43
N ARG A 173 -20.50 -10.33 -1.11
CA ARG A 173 -21.63 -10.48 -0.17
C ARG A 173 -22.68 -9.37 -0.33
N HIS A 174 -22.24 -8.15 -0.64
CA HIS A 174 -23.16 -7.04 -0.96
C HIS A 174 -23.91 -7.25 -2.29
N LEU A 175 -23.43 -8.14 -3.16
CA LEU A 175 -24.14 -8.54 -4.37
C LEU A 175 -25.28 -9.55 -4.10
N ALA A 176 -25.37 -10.19 -2.94
CA ALA A 176 -26.45 -11.14 -2.57
C ALA A 176 -26.83 -12.13 -3.69
N GLY A 177 -25.84 -12.70 -4.38
CA GLY A 177 -26.10 -13.70 -5.42
C GLY A 177 -26.54 -13.13 -6.78
N LEU A 178 -26.34 -11.83 -7.04
CA LEU A 178 -26.42 -11.29 -8.40
C LEU A 178 -25.44 -12.05 -9.31
N GLU A 179 -25.99 -12.80 -10.26
CA GLU A 179 -25.20 -13.58 -11.21
C GLU A 179 -24.64 -12.74 -12.34
N GLY A 180 -23.54 -13.23 -12.93
CA GLY A 180 -22.97 -12.64 -14.13
C GLY A 180 -22.16 -11.37 -13.85
N PHE A 181 -21.77 -11.12 -12.60
CA PHE A 181 -20.89 -10.02 -12.22
C PHE A 181 -19.60 -10.53 -11.60
N ALA A 182 -18.54 -9.74 -11.76
CA ALA A 182 -17.27 -9.96 -11.11
C ALA A 182 -16.81 -8.72 -10.37
N VAL A 183 -16.17 -8.92 -9.22
CA VAL A 183 -15.60 -7.86 -8.40
C VAL A 183 -14.11 -7.77 -8.69
N ILE A 184 -13.62 -6.55 -8.89
CA ILE A 184 -12.21 -6.26 -9.20
C ILE A 184 -11.76 -5.09 -8.32
N THR A 185 -10.54 -5.17 -7.79
CA THR A 185 -9.92 -4.05 -7.09
C THR A 185 -9.56 -2.93 -8.05
N ALA A 186 -10.04 -1.72 -7.79
CA ALA A 186 -9.70 -0.54 -8.59
C ALA A 186 -8.71 0.38 -7.88
N ALA A 187 -8.88 0.55 -6.58
CA ALA A 187 -7.98 1.36 -5.77
C ALA A 187 -7.99 0.87 -4.31
N MET A 188 -6.96 1.26 -3.59
CA MET A 188 -6.86 1.11 -2.15
C MET A 188 -6.38 2.46 -1.60
N ASP A 189 -7.06 3.01 -0.61
CA ASP A 189 -6.58 4.21 0.06
C ASP A 189 -5.41 3.83 1.01
N ARG A 190 -4.69 4.83 1.49
CA ARG A 190 -3.56 4.67 2.40
C ARG A 190 -3.89 3.72 3.56
N LEU A 191 -2.99 2.78 3.81
CA LEU A 191 -3.01 1.94 5.02
C LEU A 191 -1.87 2.40 5.94
N THR A 192 -2.25 2.86 7.14
CA THR A 192 -1.32 3.22 8.21
C THR A 192 -1.41 2.17 9.30
N LEU A 193 -0.25 1.63 9.71
CA LEU A 193 -0.16 0.71 10.84
C LEU A 193 0.05 1.47 12.13
N VAL A 194 -0.41 0.95 13.28
CA VAL A 194 -0.23 1.65 14.57
C VAL A 194 1.25 1.85 14.94
N THR A 195 2.17 1.05 14.40
CA THR A 195 3.62 1.28 14.52
C THR A 195 4.05 2.66 14.01
N HIS A 196 3.36 3.19 12.99
CA HIS A 196 3.59 4.54 12.48
C HIS A 196 3.25 5.61 13.52
N GLU A 197 2.13 5.49 14.21
CA GLU A 197 1.69 6.46 15.22
C GLU A 197 2.64 6.47 16.43
N GLN A 198 3.09 5.29 16.86
CA GLN A 198 4.09 5.19 17.92
C GLN A 198 5.41 5.84 17.52
N HIS A 199 5.88 5.55 16.31
CA HIS A 199 7.10 6.15 15.78
C HIS A 199 7.01 7.68 15.77
N LEU A 200 5.90 8.23 15.25
CA LEU A 200 5.64 9.67 15.29
C LEU A 200 5.63 10.24 16.72
N GLN A 201 5.06 9.55 17.69
CA GLN A 201 5.08 9.98 19.09
C GLN A 201 6.50 10.04 19.63
N GLN A 202 7.34 9.06 19.33
CA GLN A 202 8.74 9.03 19.75
C GLN A 202 9.56 10.16 19.11
N VAL A 203 9.36 10.43 17.81
CA VAL A 203 9.96 11.58 17.12
C VAL A 203 9.52 12.90 17.76
N ARG A 204 8.23 13.07 18.05
CA ARG A 204 7.69 14.31 18.67
C ARG A 204 8.19 14.53 20.09
N GLN A 205 8.46 13.45 20.84
CA GLN A 205 9.03 13.51 22.19
C GLN A 205 10.55 13.74 22.19
N GLY A 206 11.19 13.84 21.02
CA GLY A 206 12.64 13.99 20.89
C GLY A 206 13.43 12.75 21.32
N LEU A 207 12.75 11.60 21.48
CA LEU A 207 13.37 10.31 21.81
C LEU A 207 14.06 9.68 20.60
N LEU A 208 13.70 10.13 19.40
CA LEU A 208 14.37 9.83 18.14
C LEU A 208 14.85 11.15 17.55
N SER A 209 16.02 11.14 16.90
CA SER A 209 16.55 12.31 16.24
C SER A 209 15.64 12.68 15.06
N GLY A 210 14.65 13.54 15.30
CA GLY A 210 13.99 14.28 14.24
C GLY A 210 15.06 15.16 13.61
N GLY A 211 15.58 14.77 12.44
CA GLY A 211 16.73 15.37 11.79
C GLY A 211 16.71 16.89 11.86
N GLY A 212 17.42 17.44 12.85
CA GLY A 212 17.33 18.83 13.25
C GLY A 212 18.36 19.08 14.34
N GLY A 213 19.54 19.55 13.94
CA GLY A 213 20.60 19.94 14.86
C GLY A 213 20.11 20.98 15.86
N GLY A 214 20.29 20.68 17.14
CA GLY A 214 20.06 21.58 18.25
C GLY A 214 20.98 21.19 19.40
N GLY A 215 22.00 22.02 19.64
CA GLY A 215 23.03 21.78 20.65
C GLY A 215 22.45 21.76 22.07
N GLY A 216 22.91 20.77 22.84
CA GLY A 216 22.89 20.77 24.29
C GLY A 216 24.30 20.48 24.77
N ASP A 217 25.02 21.53 25.18
CA ASP A 217 26.22 21.38 26.00
C ASP A 217 25.82 20.71 27.31
N GLY A 218 26.33 19.50 27.52
CA GLY A 218 26.01 18.69 28.69
C GLY A 218 27.09 17.65 28.99
N GLY A 219 28.15 18.10 29.65
CA GLY A 219 28.91 17.32 30.64
C GLY A 219 29.52 16.00 30.20
N SER A 220 30.81 16.03 29.85
CA SER A 220 31.68 14.86 29.83
C SER A 220 31.72 14.16 31.21
N SER A 221 31.37 12.87 31.24
CA SER A 221 32.04 11.91 32.14
C SER A 221 32.02 10.54 31.47
N GLY A 222 33.21 9.95 31.37
CA GLY A 222 33.51 8.85 30.46
C GLY A 222 32.91 7.51 30.86
N ALA A 223 32.51 6.78 29.83
CA ALA A 223 32.59 5.33 29.81
C ALA A 223 33.05 4.95 28.39
N GLU A 224 34.24 4.38 28.29
CA GLU A 224 34.68 3.67 27.08
C GLU A 224 33.63 2.60 26.78
N GLN A 225 32.89 2.77 25.69
CA GLN A 225 32.11 1.70 25.10
C GLN A 225 32.77 1.28 23.79
N ASP A 226 33.14 0.01 23.82
CA ASP A 226 33.76 -0.80 22.79
C ASP A 226 33.09 -0.55 21.43
N VAL A 227 33.89 -0.15 20.44
CA VAL A 227 33.48 -0.01 19.05
C VAL A 227 33.45 -1.42 18.45
N GLY A 228 32.46 -2.20 18.87
CA GLY A 228 32.20 -3.56 18.45
C GLY A 228 31.11 -3.61 17.38
N SER A 229 31.53 -3.53 16.11
CA SER A 229 30.89 -4.16 14.95
C SER A 229 29.43 -3.80 14.59
N ALA A 230 29.29 -2.85 13.67
CA ALA A 230 28.14 -2.78 12.74
C ALA A 230 28.02 -4.03 11.84
N GLU A 231 28.99 -4.94 11.85
CA GLU A 231 28.94 -6.25 11.19
C GLU A 231 28.07 -7.28 11.94
N ALA A 232 27.73 -7.07 13.22
CA ALA A 232 26.90 -8.01 14.00
C ALA A 232 25.37 -7.84 13.79
N ALA A 233 24.94 -6.85 13.01
CA ALA A 233 23.54 -6.67 12.64
C ALA A 233 23.11 -7.60 11.48
N ALA A 234 24.08 -8.16 10.75
CA ALA A 234 23.84 -9.18 9.74
C ALA A 234 23.78 -10.56 10.40
N LEU A 235 22.61 -11.20 10.37
CA LEU A 235 22.32 -12.52 10.93
C LEU A 235 22.35 -12.58 12.47
N ARG A 236 21.44 -11.85 13.13
CA ARG A 236 20.96 -12.36 14.43
C ARG A 236 20.37 -13.76 14.19
N PRO A 237 20.72 -14.78 14.99
CA PRO A 237 20.08 -16.07 14.89
C PRO A 237 18.56 -15.90 15.04
N PRO A 238 17.74 -16.76 14.40
CA PRO A 238 16.29 -16.72 14.55
C PRO A 238 15.93 -16.72 16.04
N LEU A 239 14.96 -15.89 16.43
CA LEU A 239 14.58 -15.75 17.83
C LEU A 239 14.05 -17.10 18.32
N ASP A 240 14.64 -17.62 19.39
CA ASP A 240 14.08 -18.78 20.08
C ASP A 240 12.77 -18.40 20.79
N ALA A 241 12.12 -19.37 21.44
CA ALA A 241 10.87 -19.11 22.14
C ALA A 241 11.02 -18.04 23.24
N ALA A 242 12.19 -17.97 23.89
CA ALA A 242 12.47 -16.98 24.94
C ALA A 242 12.64 -15.57 24.36
N GLY A 243 13.37 -15.42 23.25
CA GLY A 243 13.53 -14.16 22.53
C GLY A 243 12.22 -13.63 21.95
N ARG A 244 11.32 -14.51 21.49
CA ARG A 244 9.95 -14.13 21.10
C ARG A 244 9.13 -13.63 22.29
N GLN A 245 9.24 -14.30 23.44
CA GLN A 245 8.57 -13.87 24.68
C GLN A 245 9.13 -12.55 25.22
N GLU A 246 10.44 -12.30 25.08
CA GLU A 246 11.07 -11.04 25.47
C GLU A 246 10.63 -9.88 24.56
N LEU A 247 10.57 -10.10 23.24
CA LEU A 247 10.00 -9.15 22.29
C LEU A 247 8.53 -8.83 22.64
N GLN A 248 7.76 -9.83 23.06
CA GLN A 248 6.38 -9.66 23.50
C GLN A 248 6.29 -8.89 24.83
N ARG A 249 7.16 -9.18 25.80
CA ARG A 249 7.24 -8.46 27.08
C ARG A 249 7.66 -7.01 26.91
N ALA A 250 8.66 -6.72 26.07
CA ALA A 250 9.09 -5.35 25.78
C ALA A 250 7.96 -4.49 25.18
N VAL A 251 6.99 -5.10 24.49
CA VAL A 251 5.79 -4.43 23.97
C VAL A 251 4.69 -4.29 25.03
N VAL A 252 4.61 -5.22 26.00
CA VAL A 252 3.55 -5.27 27.03
C VAL A 252 3.92 -4.49 28.31
N GLU A 253 5.20 -4.38 28.67
CA GLU A 253 5.71 -3.73 29.90
C GLU A 253 5.84 -2.19 29.81
N ALA A 254 5.35 -1.57 28.74
CA ALA A 254 5.17 -0.12 28.71
C ALA A 254 4.23 0.32 29.86
N PRO A 255 4.54 1.43 30.57
CA PRO A 255 4.06 1.68 31.93
C PRO A 255 2.54 1.57 32.06
N ALA A 256 2.12 0.71 32.97
CA ALA A 256 0.73 0.44 33.35
C ALA A 256 0.08 1.68 33.96
N GLY A 257 -0.45 2.55 33.11
CA GLY A 257 -1.09 3.81 33.51
C GLY A 257 -1.75 4.58 32.37
N SER A 258 -1.53 4.20 31.11
CA SER A 258 -2.34 4.66 29.98
C SER A 258 -3.05 3.47 29.36
N GLU A 259 -4.34 3.58 29.07
CA GLU A 259 -5.09 2.60 28.27
C GLU A 259 -4.63 2.58 26.78
N ALA A 260 -3.37 2.96 26.51
CA ALA A 260 -2.83 3.31 25.19
C ALA A 260 -1.49 2.61 24.83
N SER A 261 -1.03 1.59 25.56
CA SER A 261 0.16 0.81 25.17
C SER A 261 -0.17 -0.37 24.25
N SER A 262 -0.77 -0.10 23.09
CA SER A 262 -1.29 -1.10 22.13
C SER A 262 -0.67 -1.03 20.72
N GLY A 263 0.45 -0.32 20.53
CA GLY A 263 0.89 0.07 19.18
C GLY A 263 2.13 -0.62 18.59
N GLY A 264 2.65 -1.66 19.23
CA GLY A 264 3.82 -2.39 18.73
C GLY A 264 3.58 -3.09 17.39
N PRO A 265 4.62 -3.74 16.81
CA PRO A 265 4.53 -4.44 15.53
C PRO A 265 3.50 -5.58 15.53
N LEU A 266 3.11 -6.03 14.33
CA LEU A 266 2.31 -7.24 14.16
C LEU A 266 3.14 -8.47 14.52
N LEU A 267 2.86 -9.04 15.70
CA LEU A 267 3.54 -10.22 16.21
C LEU A 267 2.85 -11.49 15.73
N ILE A 268 3.65 -12.47 15.31
CA ILE A 268 3.15 -13.76 14.80
C ILE A 268 2.53 -14.63 15.89
N ASP A 269 2.77 -14.34 17.17
CA ASP A 269 2.16 -15.08 18.27
C ASP A 269 0.75 -14.57 18.63
N ASN A 270 0.34 -13.41 18.08
CA ASN A 270 -0.98 -12.85 18.31
C ASN A 270 -1.95 -13.35 17.24
N ASP A 271 -3.16 -13.79 17.62
CA ASP A 271 -4.20 -14.06 16.64
C ASP A 271 -4.48 -12.78 15.82
N LEU A 272 -4.72 -12.91 14.52
CA LEU A 272 -5.05 -11.78 13.64
C LEU A 272 -6.53 -11.84 13.24
N ARG A 273 -7.21 -10.69 13.24
CA ARG A 273 -8.61 -10.52 12.81
C ARG A 273 -8.68 -9.53 11.66
N LEU A 274 -9.32 -9.97 10.59
CA LEU A 274 -9.83 -9.13 9.52
C LEU A 274 -11.35 -9.04 9.69
N ALA A 275 -11.88 -7.84 9.80
CA ALA A 275 -13.32 -7.60 9.82
C ALA A 275 -13.66 -6.50 8.82
N GLY A 276 -14.70 -6.66 8.02
CA GLY A 276 -15.03 -5.66 7.01
C GLY A 276 -16.48 -5.69 6.54
N CYS A 277 -16.89 -4.56 6.01
CA CYS A 277 -18.21 -4.35 5.41
C CYS A 277 -18.12 -3.30 4.28
N VAL A 278 -19.10 -3.28 3.40
CA VAL A 278 -19.31 -2.21 2.43
C VAL A 278 -19.81 -0.98 3.18
N ALA A 279 -19.09 0.14 3.06
CA ALA A 279 -19.42 1.41 3.70
C ALA A 279 -19.96 2.47 2.71
N TRP A 280 -19.82 2.24 1.40
CA TRP A 280 -20.38 3.13 0.37
C TRP A 280 -20.67 2.37 -0.93
N VAL A 281 -21.72 2.79 -1.63
CA VAL A 281 -22.16 2.21 -2.91
C VAL A 281 -22.33 3.30 -3.96
N GLY A 282 -21.66 3.15 -5.08
CA GLY A 282 -21.80 3.97 -6.27
C GLY A 282 -22.62 3.28 -7.36
N ARG A 283 -22.44 3.71 -8.61
CA ARG A 283 -23.12 3.09 -9.77
C ARG A 283 -22.60 1.69 -10.09
N SER A 284 -21.27 1.55 -10.09
CA SER A 284 -20.57 0.30 -10.41
C SER A 284 -19.40 0.04 -9.47
N SER A 285 -19.31 0.77 -8.37
CA SER A 285 -18.20 0.74 -7.43
C SER A 285 -18.69 0.66 -6.00
N LEU A 286 -17.92 0.01 -5.14
CA LEU A 286 -18.18 -0.19 -3.72
C LEU A 286 -16.96 0.26 -2.94
N GLU A 287 -17.15 0.92 -1.80
CA GLU A 287 -16.08 1.10 -0.81
C GLU A 287 -16.23 0.04 0.26
N VAL A 288 -15.18 -0.76 0.45
CA VAL A 288 -15.07 -1.74 1.53
C VAL A 288 -14.12 -1.18 2.58
N VAL A 289 -14.58 -1.10 3.81
CA VAL A 289 -13.75 -0.81 4.97
C VAL A 289 -13.32 -2.12 5.62
N ILE A 290 -12.04 -2.25 5.94
CA ILE A 290 -11.47 -3.42 6.59
C ILE A 290 -10.69 -2.96 7.82
N GLU A 291 -11.06 -3.50 8.98
CA GLU A 291 -10.30 -3.38 10.21
C GLU A 291 -9.32 -4.56 10.32
N LEU A 292 -8.05 -4.22 10.53
CA LEU A 292 -7.00 -5.13 10.93
C LEU A 292 -6.81 -5.03 12.44
N ALA A 293 -6.98 -6.12 13.17
CA ALA A 293 -6.78 -6.18 14.61
C ALA A 293 -5.98 -7.43 15.01
N ASP A 294 -5.32 -7.37 16.17
CA ASP A 294 -4.65 -8.53 16.75
C ASP A 294 -5.07 -8.78 18.20
N ARG A 295 -4.86 -10.00 18.68
CA ARG A 295 -5.12 -10.38 20.07
C ARG A 295 -3.97 -11.25 20.59
N PRO A 296 -3.31 -10.87 21.69
CA PRO A 296 -2.24 -11.67 22.25
C PRO A 296 -2.80 -12.98 22.83
N PRO A 297 -1.97 -14.04 22.92
CA PRO A 297 -2.36 -15.25 23.62
C PRO A 297 -2.63 -14.95 25.12
N PRO A 298 -3.55 -15.69 25.77
CA PRO A 298 -3.80 -15.54 27.20
C PRO A 298 -2.52 -15.76 28.04
N ALA A 299 -2.29 -14.88 29.03
CA ALA A 299 -1.08 -14.92 29.86
C ALA A 299 -0.99 -16.15 30.78
N ASP A 300 -2.13 -16.76 31.11
CA ASP A 300 -2.25 -17.97 31.92
C ASP A 300 -2.05 -19.27 31.13
N GLY A 301 -1.79 -19.18 29.82
CA GLY A 301 -1.67 -20.32 28.92
C GLY A 301 -3.00 -21.02 28.63
N SER A 302 -4.13 -20.42 29.03
CA SER A 302 -5.45 -20.92 28.65
C SER A 302 -5.66 -20.82 27.14
N ALA A 303 -6.56 -21.65 26.60
CA ALA A 303 -6.89 -21.60 25.19
C ALA A 303 -7.50 -20.23 24.84
N SER A 304 -7.11 -19.66 23.69
CA SER A 304 -7.70 -18.42 23.17
C SER A 304 -9.23 -18.50 23.21
N PRO A 305 -9.93 -17.41 23.60
CA PRO A 305 -11.39 -17.41 23.68
C PRO A 305 -11.99 -17.87 22.35
N THR A 306 -12.90 -18.84 22.43
CA THR A 306 -13.63 -19.35 21.27
C THR A 306 -14.79 -18.45 20.90
N ASN A 307 -15.27 -17.60 21.82
CA ASN A 307 -16.27 -16.59 21.54
C ASN A 307 -15.62 -15.33 20.97
N ASP A 308 -15.50 -15.29 19.64
CA ASP A 308 -14.92 -14.16 18.93
C ASP A 308 -15.94 -13.00 18.71
N ALA A 309 -17.19 -13.19 19.13
CA ALA A 309 -18.26 -12.21 18.94
C ALA A 309 -18.18 -11.04 19.94
N ASP A 310 -17.50 -11.20 21.09
CA ASP A 310 -17.53 -10.18 22.15
C ASP A 310 -16.60 -8.99 21.87
N GLY A 311 -15.77 -9.04 20.82
CA GLY A 311 -14.79 -7.98 20.50
C GLY A 311 -13.68 -7.79 21.55
N ARG A 312 -13.77 -8.44 22.72
CA ARG A 312 -12.85 -8.29 23.85
C ARG A 312 -11.45 -8.81 23.51
N GLY A 313 -10.44 -8.01 23.89
CA GLY A 313 -9.02 -8.34 23.75
C GLY A 313 -8.43 -8.07 22.36
N TRP A 314 -9.24 -7.68 21.37
CA TRP A 314 -8.74 -7.23 20.07
C TRP A 314 -8.20 -5.80 20.16
N ARG A 315 -7.00 -5.59 19.65
CA ARG A 315 -6.38 -4.27 19.50
C ARG A 315 -6.33 -3.94 18.02
N ARG A 316 -6.85 -2.78 17.64
CA ARG A 316 -6.73 -2.30 16.26
C ARG A 316 -5.27 -2.10 15.89
N ARG A 317 -4.90 -2.51 14.67
CA ARG A 317 -3.56 -2.39 14.08
C ARG A 317 -3.54 -1.59 12.78
N GLY A 318 -4.68 -1.44 12.12
CA GLY A 318 -4.85 -0.57 10.97
C GLY A 318 -6.28 -0.61 10.43
N VAL A 319 -6.61 0.33 9.56
CA VAL A 319 -7.83 0.33 8.77
C VAL A 319 -7.44 0.48 7.31
N ALA A 320 -8.03 -0.34 6.44
CA ALA A 320 -7.84 -0.25 5.00
C ALA A 320 -9.17 0.07 4.33
N HIS A 321 -9.13 0.91 3.29
CA HIS A 321 -10.29 1.24 2.48
C HIS A 321 -10.02 0.80 1.04
N PHE A 322 -10.86 -0.09 0.53
CA PHE A 322 -10.76 -0.62 -0.83
C PHE A 322 -11.89 -0.09 -1.69
N VAL A 323 -11.55 0.39 -2.88
CA VAL A 323 -12.52 0.70 -3.92
C VAL A 323 -12.59 -0.48 -4.85
N MET A 324 -13.70 -1.21 -4.73
CA MET A 324 -14.02 -2.34 -5.61
C MET A 324 -14.87 -1.85 -6.77
N VAL A 325 -14.67 -2.42 -7.95
CA VAL A 325 -15.48 -2.19 -9.14
C VAL A 325 -16.14 -3.49 -9.54
N VAL A 326 -17.44 -3.41 -9.76
CA VAL A 326 -18.25 -4.52 -10.22
C VAL A 326 -18.38 -4.40 -11.74
N LYS A 327 -18.05 -5.47 -12.46
CA LYS A 327 -18.17 -5.54 -13.92
C LYS A 327 -19.09 -6.67 -14.31
N SER A 328 -19.89 -6.45 -15.36
CA SER A 328 -20.63 -7.54 -15.97
C SER A 328 -19.67 -8.48 -16.70
N THR A 329 -19.82 -9.77 -16.44
CA THR A 329 -19.18 -10.87 -17.18
C THR A 329 -19.93 -11.20 -18.47
N ARG A 330 -21.17 -10.70 -18.62
CA ARG A 330 -22.00 -10.88 -19.81
C ARG A 330 -22.17 -9.53 -20.52
N PRO A 331 -21.73 -9.38 -21.78
CA PRO A 331 -21.88 -8.13 -22.52
C PRO A 331 -23.34 -7.65 -22.55
N GLY A 332 -23.57 -6.36 -22.32
CA GLY A 332 -24.89 -5.74 -22.44
C GLY A 332 -25.81 -5.86 -21.23
N VAL A 333 -25.42 -6.57 -20.16
CA VAL A 333 -26.22 -6.61 -18.92
C VAL A 333 -25.99 -5.31 -18.12
N PRO A 334 -27.04 -4.51 -17.86
CA PRO A 334 -26.91 -3.31 -17.05
C PRO A 334 -26.63 -3.68 -15.60
N LEU A 335 -25.63 -3.04 -15.01
CA LEU A 335 -25.29 -3.23 -13.60
C LEU A 335 -26.13 -2.28 -12.73
N ARG A 336 -26.86 -2.86 -11.77
CA ARG A 336 -27.50 -2.13 -10.67
C ARG A 336 -27.08 -2.78 -9.35
N LEU A 337 -26.57 -1.97 -8.43
CA LEU A 337 -26.15 -2.40 -7.09
C LEU A 337 -27.25 -2.10 -6.07
N TYR A 338 -27.31 -2.90 -5.00
CA TYR A 338 -28.20 -2.65 -3.87
C TYR A 338 -27.81 -1.33 -3.19
N PRO A 339 -28.75 -0.39 -3.02
CA PRO A 339 -28.49 0.83 -2.25
C PRO A 339 -28.09 0.50 -0.81
N LEU A 340 -27.27 1.35 -0.21
CA LEU A 340 -26.87 1.21 1.19
C LEU A 340 -27.84 2.00 2.09
N ALA A 341 -28.32 1.39 3.16
CA ALA A 341 -29.14 2.01 4.19
C ALA A 341 -28.56 1.69 5.57
N PRO A 342 -27.81 2.60 6.21
CA PRO A 342 -27.26 2.35 7.54
C PRO A 342 -28.38 2.15 8.56
N ALA A 343 -28.23 1.14 9.41
CA ALA A 343 -29.22 0.75 10.43
C ALA A 343 -28.87 1.25 11.84
N THR A 344 -27.63 1.74 12.05
CA THR A 344 -27.16 2.21 13.37
C THR A 344 -26.40 3.53 13.23
N PRO A 345 -26.28 4.34 14.31
CA PRO A 345 -25.47 5.56 14.28
C PRO A 345 -24.00 5.33 13.89
N GLN A 346 -23.45 4.17 14.25
CA GLN A 346 -22.09 3.79 13.84
C GLN A 346 -22.03 3.52 12.33
N GLU A 347 -23.03 2.85 11.77
CA GLU A 347 -23.12 2.64 10.32
C GLU A 347 -23.32 3.96 9.56
N GLU A 348 -24.10 4.89 10.10
CA GLU A 348 -24.28 6.23 9.54
C GLU A 348 -22.97 7.03 9.49
N GLU A 349 -22.16 6.94 10.55
CA GLU A 349 -20.83 7.56 10.60
C GLU A 349 -19.90 6.98 9.53
N LEU A 350 -19.83 5.64 9.41
CA LEU A 350 -19.01 4.97 8.40
C LEU A 350 -19.41 5.39 6.98
N CYS A 351 -20.72 5.46 6.69
CA CYS A 351 -21.24 5.95 5.42
C CYS A 351 -20.83 7.40 5.14
N ARG A 352 -20.90 8.27 6.15
CA ARG A 352 -20.54 9.69 6.01
C ARG A 352 -19.06 9.86 5.71
N GLN A 353 -18.20 9.15 6.43
CA GLN A 353 -16.76 9.15 6.22
C GLN A 353 -16.39 8.59 4.84
N ALA A 354 -17.05 7.49 4.42
CA ALA A 354 -16.84 6.92 3.10
C ALA A 354 -17.25 7.91 2.00
N ALA A 355 -18.42 8.57 2.13
CA ALA A 355 -18.84 9.60 1.18
C ALA A 355 -17.84 10.77 1.08
N ALA A 356 -17.23 11.19 2.19
CA ALA A 356 -16.19 12.22 2.19
C ALA A 356 -14.93 11.76 1.41
N ARG A 357 -14.44 10.54 1.66
CA ARG A 357 -13.31 9.95 0.91
C ARG A 357 -13.60 9.82 -0.59
N GLN A 358 -14.84 9.49 -0.97
CA GLN A 358 -15.24 9.44 -2.38
C GLN A 358 -15.15 10.80 -3.05
N GLU A 359 -15.54 11.86 -2.34
CA GLU A 359 -15.44 13.24 -2.85
C GLU A 359 -13.97 13.66 -3.00
N GLU A 360 -13.13 13.35 -2.00
CA GLU A 360 -11.68 13.60 -2.09
C GLU A 360 -11.04 12.88 -3.29
N ARG A 361 -11.41 11.62 -3.52
CA ARG A 361 -10.95 10.87 -4.70
C ARG A 361 -11.45 11.48 -6.01
N ARG A 362 -12.69 11.99 -6.04
CA ARG A 362 -13.25 12.68 -7.21
C ARG A 362 -12.46 13.94 -7.54
N VAL A 363 -12.17 14.77 -6.53
CA VAL A 363 -11.37 15.99 -6.67
C VAL A 363 -9.94 15.67 -7.14
N ARG A 364 -9.30 14.67 -6.52
CA ARG A 364 -7.95 14.22 -6.88
C ARG A 364 -7.87 13.76 -8.33
N ARG A 365 -8.78 12.87 -8.75
CA ARG A 365 -8.87 12.40 -10.15
C ARG A 365 -9.14 13.54 -11.13
N ALA A 366 -9.99 14.49 -10.78
CA ALA A 366 -10.24 15.67 -11.64
C ALA A 366 -8.96 16.52 -11.81
N THR A 367 -8.14 16.61 -10.77
CA THR A 367 -6.87 17.35 -10.79
C THR A 367 -5.80 16.61 -11.59
N GLU A 368 -5.71 15.28 -11.42
CA GLU A 368 -4.83 14.40 -12.20
C GLU A 368 -5.17 14.45 -13.70
N VAL A 369 -6.44 14.31 -14.07
CA VAL A 369 -6.87 14.39 -15.47
C VAL A 369 -6.63 15.77 -16.08
N ALA A 370 -6.80 16.84 -15.29
CA ALA A 370 -6.49 18.20 -15.75
C ALA A 370 -4.98 18.42 -15.99
N THR A 371 -4.12 17.61 -15.38
CA THR A 371 -2.65 17.67 -15.52
C THR A 371 -2.09 16.59 -16.46
N GLU A 372 -2.86 15.54 -16.78
CA GLU A 372 -2.51 14.52 -17.77
C GLU A 372 -2.38 15.13 -19.18
N GLY A 373 -1.17 15.07 -19.74
CA GLY A 373 -0.86 15.53 -21.10
C GLY A 373 -0.24 16.93 -21.18
N ALA A 374 -0.20 17.69 -20.08
CA ALA A 374 0.81 18.73 -19.96
C ALA A 374 2.15 18.03 -19.69
N PRO A 375 3.24 18.28 -20.45
CA PRO A 375 4.57 18.03 -19.87
C PRO A 375 4.55 18.73 -18.52
N PRO A 376 5.12 18.17 -17.43
CA PRO A 376 5.19 18.88 -16.17
C PRO A 376 5.69 20.26 -16.55
N SER A 377 4.85 21.29 -16.44
CA SER A 377 5.32 22.59 -16.88
C SER A 377 6.40 22.87 -15.87
N VAL A 378 7.65 22.68 -16.28
CA VAL A 378 8.87 23.04 -15.56
C VAL A 378 8.95 24.57 -15.57
N ALA A 379 7.80 25.22 -15.40
CA ALA A 379 7.53 26.62 -15.36
C ALA A 379 6.78 26.84 -14.05
N GLY A 380 7.47 27.48 -13.10
CA GLY A 380 6.99 27.70 -11.75
C GLY A 380 8.01 27.30 -10.69
N PRO A 381 7.64 27.35 -9.39
CA PRO A 381 8.53 27.07 -8.27
C PRO A 381 9.12 25.64 -8.28
N ASP A 382 8.34 24.66 -8.74
CA ASP A 382 8.75 23.24 -8.75
C ASP A 382 9.90 22.96 -9.72
N ALA A 383 9.96 23.69 -10.83
CA ALA A 383 11.03 23.60 -11.82
C ALA A 383 12.39 24.02 -11.28
N LEU A 384 12.39 25.17 -10.60
CA LEU A 384 13.58 25.71 -9.94
C LEU A 384 14.02 24.78 -8.83
N LEU A 385 13.06 24.19 -8.10
CA LEU A 385 13.35 23.22 -7.05
C LEU A 385 13.97 21.93 -7.60
N LEU A 386 13.41 21.35 -8.67
CA LEU A 386 13.98 20.19 -9.35
C LEU A 386 15.41 20.46 -9.84
N GLN A 387 15.62 21.60 -10.51
CA GLN A 387 16.94 21.98 -10.99
C GLN A 387 17.93 22.20 -9.83
N ALA A 388 17.47 22.82 -8.72
CA ALA A 388 18.28 23.01 -7.53
C ALA A 388 18.72 21.68 -6.91
N LEU A 389 17.81 20.71 -6.80
CA LEU A 389 18.11 19.37 -6.27
C LEU A 389 19.18 18.64 -7.08
N VAL A 390 19.02 18.58 -8.41
CA VAL A 390 20.00 17.93 -9.29
C VAL A 390 21.34 18.65 -9.27
N SER A 391 21.32 19.99 -9.26
CA SER A 391 22.55 20.79 -9.19
C SER A 391 23.29 20.55 -7.87
N ARG A 392 22.55 20.42 -6.76
CA ARG A 392 23.10 20.11 -5.43
C ARG A 392 23.73 18.71 -5.38
N ALA A 393 23.05 17.70 -5.93
CA ALA A 393 23.60 16.34 -6.03
C ALA A 393 24.90 16.31 -6.87
N ALA A 394 24.95 17.09 -7.95
CA ALA A 394 26.17 17.22 -8.77
C ALA A 394 27.32 17.92 -8.01
N GLN A 395 27.03 18.94 -7.21
CA GLN A 395 28.02 19.62 -6.37
C GLN A 395 28.61 18.67 -5.31
N GLN A 396 27.77 17.93 -4.60
CA GLN A 396 28.21 16.96 -3.58
C GLN A 396 29.08 15.86 -4.19
N ARG A 397 28.67 15.29 -5.34
CA ARG A 397 29.48 14.29 -6.05
C ARG A 397 30.87 14.82 -6.42
N ALA A 398 30.96 16.11 -6.79
CA ALA A 398 32.25 16.74 -7.09
C ALA A 398 33.09 16.95 -5.82
N GLU A 399 32.47 17.30 -4.69
CA GLU A 399 33.14 17.41 -3.39
C GLU A 399 33.67 16.06 -2.90
N GLU A 400 32.84 15.01 -2.92
CA GLU A 400 33.23 13.64 -2.57
C GLU A 400 34.42 13.16 -3.42
N TRP A 401 34.36 13.38 -4.75
CA TRP A 401 35.45 13.02 -5.66
C TRP A 401 36.74 13.79 -5.37
N ARG A 402 36.66 15.09 -5.06
CA ARG A 402 37.83 15.88 -4.63
C ARG A 402 38.41 15.38 -3.31
N HIS A 403 37.56 15.01 -2.35
CA HIS A 403 37.98 14.44 -1.08
C HIS A 403 38.68 13.09 -1.27
N HIS A 404 38.18 12.22 -2.15
CA HIS A 404 38.83 10.95 -2.49
C HIS A 404 40.20 11.14 -3.16
N LEU A 405 40.36 12.17 -4.00
CA LEU A 405 41.65 12.50 -4.61
C LEU A 405 42.64 13.11 -3.63
N SER A 406 42.14 13.88 -2.65
CA SER A 406 42.98 14.62 -1.69
C SER A 406 43.35 13.79 -0.46
N SER A 407 42.52 12.82 -0.10
CA SER A 407 42.68 11.95 1.08
C SER A 407 43.16 10.60 0.59
N GLY A 408 44.47 10.40 0.48
CA GLY A 408 45.04 9.10 0.12
C GLY A 408 44.61 8.00 1.10
N GLY A 409 43.54 7.27 0.77
CA GLY A 409 43.16 5.99 1.38
C GLY A 409 42.86 5.95 2.89
N GLY A 410 42.69 7.09 3.57
CA GLY A 410 42.42 7.13 5.02
C GLY A 410 40.94 7.21 5.36
N ALA A 411 40.33 6.10 5.77
CA ALA A 411 38.97 6.06 6.31
C ALA A 411 38.96 6.55 7.77
N ALA A 412 38.63 7.82 7.99
CA ALA A 412 38.40 8.36 9.34
C ALA A 412 36.99 8.96 9.43
N GLY A 413 36.11 8.27 10.16
CA GLY A 413 34.96 8.85 10.89
C GLY A 413 33.93 9.68 10.13
N ALA A 414 33.64 9.37 8.87
CA ALA A 414 32.66 10.13 8.08
C ALA A 414 31.22 9.62 8.30
N ALA A 415 30.29 10.56 8.44
CA ALA A 415 28.86 10.31 8.23
C ALA A 415 28.65 9.50 6.93
N ARG A 416 27.70 8.56 6.91
CA ARG A 416 27.43 7.71 5.74
C ARG A 416 27.25 8.59 4.49
N ALA A 417 28.09 8.38 3.48
CA ALA A 417 28.05 9.12 2.22
C ALA A 417 26.68 8.96 1.55
N ALA A 418 26.22 10.00 0.85
CA ALA A 418 24.92 9.99 0.21
C ALA A 418 24.90 9.02 -0.98
N VAL A 419 23.95 8.08 -0.95
CA VAL A 419 23.79 7.03 -1.94
C VAL A 419 22.96 7.56 -3.11
N PRO A 420 23.40 7.45 -4.37
CA PRO A 420 22.57 7.78 -5.53
C PRO A 420 21.28 6.95 -5.51
N MET A 421 20.12 7.58 -5.73
CA MET A 421 18.84 6.87 -5.78
C MET A 421 18.87 5.69 -6.76
N GLY A 422 19.46 5.87 -7.95
CA GLY A 422 19.62 4.81 -8.95
C GLY A 422 20.46 3.61 -8.48
N ALA A 423 21.35 3.77 -7.49
CA ALA A 423 22.13 2.68 -6.92
C ALA A 423 21.31 1.79 -5.95
N THR A 424 20.12 2.25 -5.54
CA THR A 424 19.19 1.49 -4.69
C THR A 424 18.16 0.69 -5.50
N LEU A 425 18.20 0.78 -6.83
CA LEU A 425 17.20 0.17 -7.70
C LEU A 425 17.31 -1.37 -7.70
N LEU A 426 16.23 -2.04 -7.29
CA LEU A 426 16.05 -3.48 -7.51
C LEU A 426 14.97 -3.71 -8.57
N ARG A 427 15.21 -4.71 -9.43
CA ARG A 427 14.27 -5.17 -10.45
C ARG A 427 13.88 -6.61 -10.17
N ALA A 428 12.60 -6.88 -10.04
CA ALA A 428 12.07 -8.23 -9.82
C ALA A 428 11.04 -8.56 -10.92
N PRO A 429 11.44 -9.28 -11.99
CA PRO A 429 10.50 -9.75 -12.99
C PRO A 429 9.76 -11.01 -12.50
N ILE A 430 8.44 -11.03 -12.65
CA ILE A 430 7.57 -12.16 -12.30
C ILE A 430 6.72 -12.53 -13.51
N ILE A 431 6.68 -13.82 -13.84
CA ILE A 431 5.79 -14.36 -14.87
C ILE A 431 4.43 -14.64 -14.23
N MET A 432 3.38 -14.14 -14.86
CA MET A 432 2.03 -14.20 -14.34
C MET A 432 1.34 -15.52 -14.72
N HIS A 433 0.98 -16.33 -13.74
CA HIS A 433 0.42 -17.68 -13.96
C HIS A 433 -1.08 -17.77 -13.58
N HIS A 434 -1.73 -18.85 -14.04
CA HIS A 434 -3.16 -19.10 -13.76
C HIS A 434 -3.49 -19.24 -12.27
N GLN A 435 -2.54 -19.60 -11.42
CA GLN A 435 -2.76 -19.70 -9.97
C GLN A 435 -2.88 -18.33 -9.29
N ASP A 436 -2.42 -17.25 -9.95
CA ASP A 436 -2.39 -15.88 -9.45
C ASP A 436 -3.52 -15.02 -10.06
N ARG A 437 -4.48 -15.65 -10.76
CA ARG A 437 -5.61 -14.96 -11.41
C ARG A 437 -6.82 -14.82 -10.48
N ASN A 438 -7.60 -13.79 -10.74
CA ASN A 438 -8.94 -13.61 -10.22
C ASN A 438 -9.99 -14.37 -11.06
N ILE A 439 -11.25 -14.33 -10.65
CA ILE A 439 -12.38 -14.98 -11.34
C ILE A 439 -12.63 -14.46 -12.78
N THR A 440 -12.01 -13.34 -13.17
CA THR A 440 -12.11 -12.74 -14.51
C THR A 440 -10.92 -13.09 -15.42
N ASP A 441 -10.05 -14.01 -15.01
CA ASP A 441 -8.83 -14.41 -15.74
C ASP A 441 -7.75 -13.30 -15.86
N ALA A 442 -7.92 -12.21 -15.14
CA ALA A 442 -6.88 -11.21 -14.92
C ALA A 442 -6.09 -11.54 -13.64
N ILE A 443 -4.85 -11.10 -13.53
CA ILE A 443 -4.04 -11.26 -12.33
C ILE A 443 -4.67 -10.51 -11.17
N PHE A 444 -4.68 -11.19 -10.03
CA PHE A 444 -5.26 -10.73 -8.80
C PHE A 444 -4.50 -9.51 -8.25
N GLY A 445 -5.24 -8.48 -7.80
CA GLY A 445 -4.65 -7.22 -7.33
C GLY A 445 -3.72 -7.45 -6.14
N GLY A 446 -4.12 -8.31 -5.21
CA GLY A 446 -3.35 -8.70 -4.05
C GLY A 446 -2.02 -9.38 -4.39
N HIS A 447 -1.95 -10.15 -5.48
CA HIS A 447 -0.69 -10.77 -5.90
C HIS A 447 0.33 -9.72 -6.36
N ILE A 448 -0.13 -8.74 -7.14
CA ILE A 448 0.68 -7.59 -7.57
C ILE A 448 1.11 -6.76 -6.35
N LEU A 449 0.18 -6.51 -5.42
CA LEU A 449 0.43 -5.76 -4.20
C LEU A 449 1.49 -6.44 -3.32
N ARG A 450 1.37 -7.75 -3.08
CA ARG A 450 2.38 -8.52 -2.35
C ARG A 450 3.74 -8.47 -3.02
N SER A 451 3.78 -8.70 -4.33
CA SER A 451 5.02 -8.70 -5.10
C SER A 451 5.71 -7.34 -5.03
N ALA A 452 4.95 -6.25 -5.15
CA ALA A 452 5.45 -4.89 -4.97
C ALA A 452 5.96 -4.64 -3.55
N TYR A 453 5.23 -5.09 -2.52
CA TYR A 453 5.67 -4.97 -1.13
C TYR A 453 6.98 -5.73 -0.87
N GLU A 454 7.09 -6.97 -1.36
CA GLU A 454 8.29 -7.79 -1.17
C GLU A 454 9.51 -7.19 -1.89
N ALA A 455 9.32 -6.63 -3.09
CA ALA A 455 10.36 -5.86 -3.78
C ALA A 455 10.76 -4.61 -2.98
N ALA A 456 9.78 -3.84 -2.48
CA ALA A 456 10.05 -2.65 -1.67
C ALA A 456 10.80 -2.98 -0.37
N TYR A 457 10.37 -4.04 0.30
CA TYR A 457 10.98 -4.53 1.52
C TYR A 457 12.44 -4.95 1.29
N ALA A 458 12.71 -5.69 0.21
CA ALA A 458 14.07 -6.09 -0.16
C ALA A 458 14.95 -4.86 -0.42
N THR A 459 14.46 -3.88 -1.19
CA THR A 459 15.17 -2.61 -1.45
C THR A 459 15.47 -1.86 -0.16
N ALA A 460 14.49 -1.70 0.72
CA ALA A 460 14.68 -1.03 2.02
C ALA A 460 15.68 -1.78 2.91
N ALA A 461 15.60 -3.12 2.95
CA ALA A 461 16.48 -3.93 3.78
C ALA A 461 17.94 -3.89 3.31
N LEU A 462 18.18 -3.95 2.00
CA LEU A 462 19.52 -3.81 1.43
C LEU A 462 20.10 -2.41 1.68
N HIS A 463 19.27 -1.36 1.57
CA HIS A 463 19.71 0.01 1.81
C HIS A 463 20.02 0.28 3.30
N ALA A 464 19.20 -0.24 4.22
CA ALA A 464 19.45 -0.13 5.65
C ALA A 464 20.59 -1.03 6.14
N GLY A 465 20.88 -2.13 5.43
CA GLY A 465 21.73 -3.21 5.93
C GLY A 465 21.11 -3.99 7.09
N ALA A 466 19.78 -3.88 7.27
CA ALA A 466 19.03 -4.49 8.36
C ALA A 466 17.56 -4.69 7.95
N HIS A 467 16.82 -5.52 8.68
CA HIS A 467 15.39 -5.74 8.44
C HIS A 467 14.56 -4.56 8.93
N PRO A 468 13.90 -3.80 8.04
CA PRO A 468 13.09 -2.66 8.46
C PRO A 468 11.71 -3.09 8.97
N GLU A 469 11.05 -2.18 9.69
CA GLU A 469 9.66 -2.27 10.10
C GLU A 469 8.76 -1.48 9.12
N PRO A 470 7.69 -2.08 8.58
CA PRO A 470 6.70 -1.35 7.80
C PRO A 470 5.89 -0.40 8.69
N LEU A 471 5.67 0.83 8.22
CA LEU A 471 4.87 1.82 8.93
C LEU A 471 3.57 2.15 8.19
N SER A 472 3.67 2.41 6.89
CA SER A 472 2.51 2.78 6.08
C SER A 472 2.72 2.46 4.60
N MET A 473 1.63 2.45 3.85
CA MET A 473 1.61 2.41 2.40
C MET A 473 0.65 3.47 1.87
N SER A 474 1.04 4.18 0.81
CA SER A 474 0.24 5.24 0.20
C SER A 474 -0.93 4.70 -0.61
N ASP A 475 -1.79 5.61 -1.08
CA ASP A 475 -2.89 5.29 -1.99
C ASP A 475 -2.41 4.58 -3.26
N ILE A 476 -3.15 3.56 -3.69
CA ILE A 476 -2.86 2.75 -4.87
C ILE A 476 -4.03 2.83 -5.84
N THR A 477 -3.73 2.97 -7.12
CA THR A 477 -4.71 2.83 -8.20
C THR A 477 -4.23 1.83 -9.24
N PHE A 478 -5.05 0.82 -9.51
CA PHE A 478 -4.80 -0.16 -10.56
C PHE A 478 -5.28 0.39 -11.91
N LYS A 479 -4.33 0.90 -12.71
CA LYS A 479 -4.66 1.61 -13.96
C LYS A 479 -5.05 0.67 -15.09
N GLN A 480 -4.42 -0.50 -15.15
CA GLN A 480 -4.62 -1.47 -16.21
C GLN A 480 -4.67 -2.91 -15.68
N PRO A 481 -5.54 -3.77 -16.24
CA PRO A 481 -5.52 -5.19 -15.94
C PRO A 481 -4.23 -5.87 -16.40
N VAL A 482 -3.69 -6.73 -15.55
CA VAL A 482 -2.58 -7.63 -15.90
C VAL A 482 -3.16 -8.97 -16.29
N THR A 483 -2.69 -9.57 -17.39
CA THR A 483 -3.21 -10.83 -17.94
C THR A 483 -2.27 -11.98 -17.62
N VAL A 484 -2.81 -13.19 -17.51
CA VAL A 484 -1.99 -14.42 -17.42
C VAL A 484 -1.05 -14.49 -18.63
N GLY A 485 0.19 -14.92 -18.39
CA GLY A 485 1.27 -15.01 -19.38
C GLY A 485 2.07 -13.72 -19.59
N SER A 486 1.62 -12.58 -19.04
CA SER A 486 2.44 -11.36 -19.04
C SER A 486 3.63 -11.48 -18.06
N ILE A 487 4.66 -10.68 -18.30
CA ILE A 487 5.79 -10.53 -17.38
C ILE A 487 5.62 -9.17 -16.72
N VAL A 488 5.56 -9.12 -15.38
CA VAL A 488 5.54 -7.85 -14.65
C VAL A 488 6.89 -7.65 -14.00
N GLU A 489 7.57 -6.56 -14.36
CA GLU A 489 8.79 -6.12 -13.69
C GLU A 489 8.44 -5.12 -12.60
N PHE A 490 8.83 -5.44 -11.36
CA PHE A 490 8.73 -4.53 -10.22
C PHE A 490 10.06 -3.79 -10.07
N GLU A 491 10.08 -2.50 -10.38
CA GLU A 491 11.22 -1.60 -10.18
C GLU A 491 11.09 -0.88 -8.84
N ALA A 492 11.84 -1.29 -7.82
CA ALA A 492 11.80 -0.73 -6.47
C ALA A 492 13.03 0.13 -6.17
N LYS A 493 12.82 1.37 -5.70
CA LYS A 493 13.88 2.37 -5.47
C LYS A 493 13.64 3.14 -4.18
N VAL A 494 14.67 3.36 -3.37
CA VAL A 494 14.58 4.26 -2.20
C VAL A 494 14.54 5.69 -2.72
N VAL A 495 13.44 6.39 -2.47
CA VAL A 495 13.17 7.74 -3.02
C VAL A 495 13.34 8.85 -1.99
N LEU A 496 13.32 8.51 -0.70
CA LEU A 496 13.58 9.45 0.39
C LEU A 496 14.10 8.69 1.60
N THR A 497 15.02 9.32 2.32
CA THR A 497 15.51 8.90 3.63
C THR A 497 15.48 10.08 4.59
N HIS A 498 15.08 9.86 5.84
CA HIS A 498 15.12 10.88 6.89
C HIS A 498 15.31 10.21 8.26
N GLY A 499 16.50 10.34 8.84
CA GLY A 499 16.90 9.54 10.02
C GLY A 499 16.86 8.04 9.70
N GLU A 500 16.12 7.29 10.48
CA GLU A 500 15.84 5.86 10.30
C GLU A 500 14.77 5.56 9.24
N LEU A 501 14.05 6.57 8.75
CA LEU A 501 12.93 6.38 7.82
C LEU A 501 13.42 6.25 6.38
N MET A 502 12.78 5.35 5.64
CA MET A 502 12.98 5.13 4.21
C MET A 502 11.62 5.07 3.51
N ARG A 503 11.44 5.88 2.48
CA ARG A 503 10.35 5.70 1.53
C ARG A 503 10.85 4.99 0.29
N VAL A 504 10.15 3.94 -0.10
CA VAL A 504 10.45 3.14 -1.28
C VAL A 504 9.30 3.26 -2.27
N SER A 505 9.61 3.68 -3.50
CA SER A 505 8.68 3.69 -4.62
C SER A 505 8.87 2.41 -5.43
N VAL A 506 7.77 1.79 -5.87
CA VAL A 506 7.79 0.61 -6.74
C VAL A 506 6.92 0.84 -7.96
N ALA A 507 7.50 0.76 -9.15
CA ALA A 507 6.74 0.76 -10.40
C ALA A 507 6.52 -0.69 -10.87
N ALA A 508 5.26 -1.08 -11.08
CA ALA A 508 4.89 -2.34 -11.73
C ALA A 508 4.72 -2.11 -13.22
N ILE A 509 5.64 -2.67 -14.02
CA ILE A 509 5.70 -2.49 -15.46
C ILE A 509 5.34 -3.82 -16.12
N LYS A 510 4.23 -3.83 -16.85
CA LYS A 510 3.78 -4.99 -17.62
C LYS A 510 4.53 -5.03 -18.95
N HIS A 511 5.06 -6.19 -19.28
CA HIS A 511 5.62 -6.54 -20.58
C HIS A 511 4.77 -7.64 -21.22
N GLU A 512 4.38 -7.42 -22.47
CA GLU A 512 3.70 -8.43 -23.28
C GLU A 512 4.69 -9.04 -24.28
N PRO A 513 5.11 -10.31 -24.09
CA PRO A 513 5.98 -10.96 -25.06
C PRO A 513 5.24 -11.14 -26.38
N ALA A 514 5.91 -10.77 -27.49
CA ALA A 514 5.35 -10.90 -28.84
C ALA A 514 5.25 -12.38 -29.26
N MET A 515 4.19 -13.06 -28.85
CA MET A 515 3.90 -14.43 -29.27
C MET A 515 3.48 -14.43 -30.74
N GLY A 516 4.40 -14.80 -31.64
CA GLY A 516 4.10 -15.09 -33.05
C GLY A 516 4.60 -14.08 -34.10
N ALA A 517 5.18 -12.95 -33.71
CA ALA A 517 5.74 -11.98 -34.65
C ALA A 517 7.28 -12.10 -34.74
N GLY A 518 7.79 -13.00 -35.59
CA GLY A 518 9.21 -12.92 -35.99
C GLY A 518 9.98 -14.22 -36.24
N CYS A 519 9.40 -15.41 -36.08
CA CYS A 519 10.17 -16.64 -36.31
C CYS A 519 10.32 -17.02 -37.81
N ALA A 520 9.60 -16.37 -38.71
CA ALA A 520 9.76 -16.54 -40.15
C ALA A 520 10.43 -15.30 -40.76
N GLY A 521 11.73 -15.38 -41.05
CA GLY A 521 12.39 -14.45 -41.98
C GLY A 521 13.51 -13.54 -41.44
N GLY A 522 14.03 -13.76 -40.23
CA GLY A 522 15.23 -13.03 -39.75
C GLY A 522 15.02 -11.53 -39.48
N ALA A 523 13.77 -11.06 -39.43
CA ALA A 523 13.46 -9.70 -39.00
C ALA A 523 13.73 -9.54 -37.48
N PRO A 524 14.24 -8.37 -37.03
CA PRO A 524 14.47 -8.14 -35.61
C PRO A 524 13.16 -8.22 -34.83
N VAL A 525 13.17 -8.99 -33.73
CA VAL A 525 12.02 -9.12 -32.83
C VAL A 525 11.70 -7.73 -32.27
N PRO A 526 10.48 -7.21 -32.46
CA PRO A 526 10.11 -5.91 -31.92
C PRO A 526 10.24 -5.90 -30.40
N ARG A 527 10.61 -4.74 -29.82
CA ARG A 527 10.58 -4.61 -28.36
C ARG A 527 9.14 -4.87 -27.87
N PRO A 528 8.96 -5.65 -26.79
CA PRO A 528 7.65 -5.88 -26.23
C PRO A 528 7.03 -4.56 -25.81
N ASP A 529 5.72 -4.43 -25.98
CA ASP A 529 4.98 -3.28 -25.48
C ASP A 529 5.12 -3.23 -23.96
N GLN A 530 5.30 -2.03 -23.41
CA GLN A 530 5.52 -1.80 -21.99
C GLN A 530 4.46 -0.84 -21.48
N ALA A 531 3.80 -1.23 -20.40
CA ALA A 531 2.78 -0.40 -19.76
C ALA A 531 2.97 -0.35 -18.25
N LEU A 532 3.05 0.87 -17.70
CA LEU A 532 3.00 1.08 -16.25
C LEU A 532 1.58 0.77 -15.77
N THR A 533 1.42 -0.27 -14.95
CA THR A 533 0.11 -0.68 -14.45
C THR A 533 -0.23 0.03 -13.15
N THR A 534 0.75 0.15 -12.25
CA THR A 534 0.59 0.68 -10.90
C THR A 534 1.91 1.18 -10.35
N THR A 535 1.86 2.23 -9.53
CA THR A 535 2.98 2.68 -8.70
C THR A 535 2.59 2.54 -7.25
N PHE A 536 3.49 2.01 -6.43
CA PHE A 536 3.32 1.80 -5.00
C PHE A 536 4.33 2.67 -4.25
N SER A 537 3.98 3.15 -3.06
CA SER A 537 4.87 3.88 -2.16
C SER A 537 4.73 3.33 -0.76
N PHE A 538 5.82 2.83 -0.20
CA PHE A 538 5.87 2.20 1.12
C PHE A 538 6.81 2.98 2.03
N LEU A 539 6.41 3.18 3.29
CA LEU A 539 7.24 3.78 4.32
C LEU A 539 7.72 2.70 5.30
N PHE A 540 9.03 2.70 5.52
CA PHE A 540 9.72 1.78 6.41
C PHE A 540 10.56 2.55 7.43
N ALA A 541 10.73 1.98 8.61
CA ALA A 541 11.73 2.41 9.60
C ALA A 541 12.81 1.35 9.73
N ALA A 542 14.08 1.74 9.67
CA ALA A 542 15.18 0.89 10.12
C ALA A 542 15.05 0.61 11.63
N PRO A 543 15.70 -0.44 12.16
CA PRO A 543 15.76 -0.68 13.60
C PRO A 543 16.25 0.56 14.35
N LEU A 544 15.68 0.80 15.54
CA LEU A 544 15.99 1.97 16.37
C LEU A 544 17.50 2.17 16.53
N GLY A 545 17.96 3.42 16.40
CA GLY A 545 19.38 3.77 16.49
C GLY A 545 20.21 3.46 15.23
N SER A 546 19.58 2.95 14.16
CA SER A 546 20.23 2.77 12.86
C SER A 546 20.00 3.98 11.97
N ASP A 547 21.00 4.86 11.85
CA ASP A 547 20.96 5.92 10.86
C ASP A 547 21.13 5.34 9.46
N VAL A 548 20.12 5.55 8.61
CA VAL A 548 20.13 5.09 7.23
C VAL A 548 20.94 6.08 6.38
N ALA A 549 21.75 5.55 5.46
CA ALA A 549 22.50 6.40 4.54
C ALA A 549 21.54 7.29 3.73
N PRO A 550 21.78 8.61 3.63
CA PRO A 550 20.89 9.48 2.91
C PRO A 550 20.89 9.15 1.41
N VAL A 551 19.74 9.25 0.74
CA VAL A 551 19.66 9.10 -0.73
C VAL A 551 19.69 10.44 -1.44
N ARG A 552 20.42 10.53 -2.55
CA ARG A 552 20.50 11.73 -3.40
C ARG A 552 19.94 11.51 -4.81
N PRO A 553 19.19 12.48 -5.37
CA PRO A 553 18.66 12.42 -6.73
C PRO A 553 19.68 12.90 -7.78
N ASP A 554 20.17 12.00 -8.62
CA ASP A 554 21.18 12.33 -9.64
C ASP A 554 20.58 12.75 -10.99
N THR A 555 19.30 12.44 -11.20
CA THR A 555 18.56 12.77 -12.42
C THR A 555 17.35 13.63 -12.11
N LEU A 556 16.80 14.32 -13.13
CA LEU A 556 15.54 15.07 -12.98
C LEU A 556 14.37 14.17 -12.59
N ALA A 557 14.36 12.91 -13.07
CA ALA A 557 13.35 11.93 -12.68
C ALA A 557 13.49 11.55 -11.20
N ASP A 558 14.72 11.31 -10.72
CA ASP A 558 14.98 11.05 -9.31
C ASP A 558 14.59 12.26 -8.43
N ALA A 559 14.86 13.48 -8.89
CA ALA A 559 14.49 14.69 -8.17
C ALA A 559 12.96 14.85 -8.07
N ALA A 560 12.22 14.47 -9.12
CA ALA A 560 10.76 14.45 -9.09
C ALA A 560 10.22 13.40 -8.11
N ASP A 561 10.77 12.19 -8.13
CA ASP A 561 10.44 11.13 -7.19
C ASP A 561 10.72 11.56 -5.74
N TRP A 562 11.88 12.19 -5.49
CA TRP A 562 12.26 12.69 -4.17
C TRP A 562 11.31 13.79 -3.69
N LEU A 563 10.92 14.73 -4.55
CA LEU A 563 9.98 15.80 -4.19
C LEU A 563 8.59 15.26 -3.86
N LEU A 564 8.09 14.30 -4.64
CA LEU A 564 6.84 13.64 -4.35
C LEU A 564 6.93 12.89 -3.01
N ALA A 565 8.02 12.18 -2.78
CA ALA A 565 8.29 11.47 -1.54
C ALA A 565 8.37 12.40 -0.33
N ALA A 566 8.99 13.59 -0.48
CA ALA A 566 9.09 14.60 0.57
C ALA A 566 7.72 15.22 0.93
N ARG A 567 6.85 15.41 -0.07
CA ARG A 567 5.45 15.82 0.16
C ARG A 567 4.69 14.75 0.93
N GLN A 568 4.76 13.51 0.48
CA GLN A 568 4.15 12.36 1.17
C GLN A 568 4.68 12.20 2.60
N HIS A 569 5.97 12.44 2.82
CA HIS A 569 6.55 12.39 4.17
C HIS A 569 5.97 13.46 5.12
N ALA A 570 5.74 14.67 4.60
CA ALA A 570 5.05 15.71 5.36
C ALA A 570 3.57 15.37 5.59
N ASP A 571 2.90 14.80 4.60
CA ASP A 571 1.52 14.32 4.72
C ASP A 571 1.40 13.16 5.73
N ASP A 572 2.47 12.38 5.91
CA ASP A 572 2.56 11.34 6.94
C ASP A 572 2.78 11.94 8.36
N GLY A 573 2.90 13.26 8.48
CA GLY A 573 3.01 13.97 9.76
C GLY A 573 4.44 14.15 10.27
N TYR A 574 5.45 13.80 9.47
CA TYR A 574 6.87 14.03 9.79
C TYR A 574 7.32 15.43 9.41
N PRO A 575 8.38 15.96 10.06
CA PRO A 575 9.02 17.19 9.63
C PRO A 575 9.48 17.10 8.18
N ARG A 576 9.43 18.22 7.45
CA ARG A 576 9.93 18.23 6.07
C ARG A 576 11.41 17.88 6.06
N PRO A 577 11.83 16.96 5.17
CA PRO A 577 13.24 16.62 5.06
C PRO A 577 14.03 17.83 4.55
N PRO A 578 15.28 18.03 5.01
CA PRO A 578 16.15 19.06 4.46
C PRO A 578 16.42 18.80 2.97
N LEU A 579 16.74 19.86 2.24
CA LEU A 579 17.18 19.78 0.84
C LEU A 579 18.66 19.36 0.73
N GLU A 580 19.32 19.10 1.86
CA GLU A 580 20.71 18.64 1.94
C GLU A 580 20.78 17.18 2.34
N TRP A 581 21.66 16.42 1.69
CA TRP A 581 21.87 14.99 1.94
C TRP A 581 23.27 14.79 2.52
N GLY A 582 23.36 14.19 3.72
CA GLY A 582 24.62 13.99 4.44
C GLY A 582 24.96 15.14 5.39
N SER A 583 25.94 14.92 6.27
CA SER A 583 26.42 15.98 7.16
C SER A 583 27.12 17.04 6.32
N SER A 584 26.60 18.27 6.35
CA SER A 584 27.47 19.44 6.35
C SER A 584 28.37 19.30 7.57
N GLY A 585 29.50 18.61 7.38
CA GLY A 585 30.61 18.68 8.31
C GLY A 585 30.81 20.16 8.60
N ASN A 586 30.87 20.48 9.88
CA ASN A 586 31.05 21.81 10.44
C ASN A 586 32.21 22.53 9.70
N ILE A 587 31.93 23.18 8.57
CA ILE A 587 32.83 24.16 7.99
C ILE A 587 32.60 25.35 8.89
N GLY A 588 33.43 25.42 9.93
CA GLY A 588 33.46 26.54 10.85
C GLY A 588 33.34 27.84 10.06
N SER A 589 32.49 28.71 10.56
CA SER A 589 32.40 30.11 10.18
C SER A 589 33.80 30.71 10.01
N ASN A 590 34.32 30.76 8.79
CA ASN A 590 35.34 31.69 8.35
C ASN A 590 35.51 31.62 6.83
N GLY A 591 35.02 32.66 6.14
CA GLY A 591 35.38 32.97 4.76
C GLY A 591 34.34 32.59 3.70
N GLY A 592 33.18 33.26 3.68
CA GLY A 592 32.30 33.21 2.51
C GLY A 592 32.94 33.94 1.31
N PRO A 593 32.85 33.41 0.08
CA PRO A 593 33.14 34.19 -1.12
C PRO A 593 32.02 35.22 -1.32
N ALA A 594 32.42 36.49 -1.46
CA ALA A 594 31.52 37.62 -1.62
C ALA A 594 30.52 37.43 -2.78
N ALA A 595 29.25 37.73 -2.51
CA ALA A 595 28.20 37.78 -3.52
C ALA A 595 28.54 38.81 -4.62
N PRO A 596 28.32 38.50 -5.91
CA PRO A 596 28.49 39.49 -6.97
C PRO A 596 27.43 40.59 -6.81
N ARG A 597 27.89 41.82 -6.61
CA ARG A 597 27.06 43.03 -6.63
C ARG A 597 26.31 43.10 -7.96
N ALA A 598 24.97 43.19 -7.88
CA ALA A 598 24.12 43.56 -8.99
C ALA A 598 24.54 44.95 -9.51
N VAL A 599 24.90 45.01 -10.79
CA VAL A 599 25.00 46.28 -11.53
C VAL A 599 23.61 46.58 -12.07
N ARG A 600 23.15 47.81 -11.77
CA ARG A 600 21.85 48.37 -12.16
C ARG A 600 21.61 48.39 -13.66
#